data_AF-A0A7C3QMP5-F1
#
_entry.id   AF-A0A7C3QMP5-F1
#
_cell.length_a   1.000
_cell.length_b   1.000
_cell.length_c   1.000
_cell.angle_alpha   90.00
_cell.angle_beta   90.00
_cell.angle_gamma   90.00
#
_symmetry.space_group_name_H-M   'P 1'
#
loop_
_entity.id
_entity.type
_entity.pdbx_description
1 polymer ?
#
loop_
_entity_poly.entity_id
_entity_poly.type
_entity_poly.pdbx_seq_one_letter_code
_entity_poly.pdbx_strand_id
1 'polypeptide(L)' 'MSRRFGIAGVQMAVIPWDAEATVHKMNDAIHQLSLSFPWVNMVIFHELAVPGLVQFAPPEDPADYRKSAAP' A
#
# COMPACT_ATOMS: atom_id res chain seq x y z
N MET A 1 -29.21 -17.83 5.88
CA MET A 1 -29.06 -16.38 6.16
C MET A 1 -27.61 -16.00 5.92
N SER A 2 -27.32 -15.04 5.03
CA SER A 2 -25.98 -14.49 4.86
C SER A 2 -25.65 -13.54 6.02
N ARG A 3 -24.41 -13.56 6.53
CA ARG A 3 -23.93 -12.55 7.48
C ARG A 3 -23.51 -11.31 6.69
N ARG A 4 -23.75 -10.11 7.23
CA ARG A 4 -23.21 -8.86 6.66
C ARG A 4 -21.68 -8.91 6.75
N PHE A 5 -21.01 -8.44 5.70
CA PHE A 5 -19.56 -8.42 5.59
C PHE A 5 -19.11 -7.06 5.08
N GLY A 6 -18.37 -6.31 5.91
CA GLY A 6 -17.88 -4.99 5.56
C GLY A 6 -16.53 -5.03 4.85
N ILE A 7 -16.38 -4.22 3.79
CA ILE A 7 -15.13 -4.10 3.02
C ILE A 7 -14.74 -2.62 2.94
N ALA A 8 -13.48 -2.31 3.22
CA ALA A 8 -12.89 -0.99 3.01
C ALA A 8 -11.83 -1.05 1.89
N GLY A 9 -12.07 -0.32 0.79
CA GLY A 9 -11.06 -0.08 -0.22
C GLY A 9 -10.25 1.16 0.14
N VAL A 10 -8.93 1.01 0.27
CA VAL A 10 -8.02 2.07 0.68
C VAL A 10 -7.34 2.68 -0.53
N GLN A 11 -7.70 3.93 -0.82
CA GLN A 11 -6.97 4.77 -1.74
C GLN A 11 -5.96 5.59 -0.93
N MET A 12 -4.67 5.26 -1.06
CA MET A 12 -3.60 5.97 -0.36
C MET A 12 -2.47 6.34 -1.33
N ALA A 13 -1.72 7.39 -1.00
CA ALA A 13 -0.43 7.61 -1.62
C ALA A 13 0.61 6.67 -1.00
N VAL A 14 1.41 5.99 -1.83
CA VAL A 14 2.62 5.27 -1.39
C VAL A 14 3.65 6.30 -0.91
N ILE A 15 4.56 5.95 0.01
CA ILE A 15 5.67 6.87 0.29
C ILE A 15 6.78 6.56 -0.68
N PRO A 16 7.31 7.56 -1.40
CA PRO A 16 8.37 7.37 -2.36
C PRO A 16 9.68 6.86 -1.78
N TRP A 17 10.41 6.09 -2.57
CA TRP A 17 11.69 5.48 -2.30
C TRP A 17 11.85 4.65 -0.99
N ASP A 18 10.74 4.29 -0.32
CA ASP A 18 10.64 3.45 0.87
C ASP A 18 9.37 2.52 0.96
N ALA A 19 9.57 1.22 0.74
CA ALA A 19 8.52 0.19 0.86
C ALA A 19 8.08 -0.05 2.31
N GLU A 20 8.99 0.04 3.27
CA GLU A 20 8.74 -0.22 4.68
C GLU A 20 7.87 0.89 5.28
N ALA A 21 8.21 2.14 4.99
CA ALA A 21 7.38 3.27 5.37
C ALA A 21 6.00 3.21 4.71
N THR A 22 5.90 2.67 3.51
CA THR A 22 4.60 2.44 2.87
C THR A 22 3.79 1.37 3.59
N VAL A 23 4.40 0.27 4.04
CA VAL A 23 3.74 -0.76 4.87
C VAL A 23 3.32 -0.19 6.23
N HIS A 24 4.15 0.63 6.87
CA HIS A 24 3.79 1.31 8.12
C HIS A 24 2.57 2.20 7.93
N LYS A 25 2.52 2.96 6.84
CA LYS A 25 1.36 3.77 6.47
C LYS A 25 0.10 2.92 6.25
N MET A 26 0.23 1.72 5.67
CA MET A 26 -0.89 0.78 5.54
C MET A 26 -1.40 0.31 6.90
N ASN A 27 -0.49 0.00 7.84
CA ASN A 27 -0.87 -0.40 9.19
C ASN A 27 -1.61 0.71 9.94
N ASP A 28 -1.13 1.95 9.83
CA ASP A 28 -1.79 3.12 10.43
C ASP A 28 -3.21 3.30 9.86
N ALA A 29 -3.37 3.13 8.55
CA ALA A 29 -4.68 3.15 7.90
C ALA A 29 -5.60 2.04 8.41
N ILE A 30 -5.11 0.80 8.55
CA ILE A 30 -5.89 -0.33 9.10
C ILE A 30 -6.31 -0.02 10.54
N HIS A 31 -5.39 0.46 11.37
CA HIS A 31 -5.69 0.79 12.77
C HIS A 31 -6.79 1.85 12.86
N GLN A 32 -6.65 2.93 12.09
CA GLN A 32 -7.64 4.00 12.06
C GLN A 32 -9.01 3.52 11.55
N LEU A 33 -9.03 2.65 10.54
CA LEU A 33 -10.25 2.04 10.02
C LEU A 33 -10.91 1.13 11.06
N SER A 34 -10.14 0.37 11.84
CA SER A 34 -10.67 -0.51 12.87
C SER A 34 -11.36 0.27 14.01
N LEU A 35 -10.84 1.45 14.34
CA LEU A 35 -11.43 2.35 15.35
C LEU A 35 -12.66 3.07 14.81
N SER A 36 -12.60 3.54 13.56
CA SER A 36 -13.65 4.38 12.96
C SER A 36 -14.83 3.55 12.44
N PHE A 37 -14.57 2.33 11.95
CA PHE A 37 -15.52 1.47 11.26
C PHE A 37 -15.43 0.02 11.76
N PRO A 38 -15.86 -0.27 13.01
CA PRO A 38 -15.70 -1.59 13.63
C PRO A 38 -16.48 -2.73 12.94
N TRP A 39 -17.34 -2.40 11.98
CA TRP A 39 -18.08 -3.36 11.15
C TRP A 39 -17.31 -3.81 9.90
N VAL A 40 -16.16 -3.21 9.59
CA VAL A 40 -15.29 -3.63 8.48
C VAL A 40 -14.60 -4.95 8.85
N ASN A 41 -14.67 -5.92 7.95
CA ASN A 41 -14.08 -7.25 8.12
C ASN A 41 -12.89 -7.50 7.18
N MET A 42 -12.76 -6.69 6.13
CA MET A 42 -11.69 -6.78 5.14
C MET A 42 -11.25 -5.39 4.69
N VAL A 43 -9.94 -5.20 4.63
CA VAL A 43 -9.31 -4.00 4.08
C VAL A 43 -8.56 -4.41 2.82
N ILE A 44 -8.76 -3.67 1.73
CA ILE A 44 -8.14 -3.93 0.43
C ILE A 44 -7.34 -2.70 0.04
N PHE A 45 -6.09 -2.91 -0.35
CA PHE A 45 -5.23 -1.87 -0.91
C PHE A 45 -5.15 -2.03 -2.42
N HIS A 46 -4.92 -0.92 -3.12
CA HIS A 46 -4.70 -0.96 -4.56
C HIS A 46 -3.45 -1.79 -4.89
N GLU A 47 -3.44 -2.35 -6.10
CA GLU A 47 -2.30 -3.09 -6.63
C GLU A 47 -1.03 -2.21 -6.62
N LEU A 48 0.11 -2.85 -6.33
CA LEU A 48 1.44 -2.23 -6.22
C LEU A 48 1.52 -1.08 -5.18
N ALA A 49 0.59 -1.06 -4.21
CA ALA A 49 0.63 -0.14 -3.08
C ALA A 49 1.93 -0.24 -2.28
N VAL A 50 2.40 -1.46 -2.00
CA VAL A 50 3.79 -1.65 -1.62
C VAL A 50 4.58 -1.70 -2.93
N PRO A 51 5.69 -0.95 -3.06
CA PRO A 51 6.26 -0.56 -4.34
C PRO A 51 6.72 -1.79 -5.11
N GLY A 52 5.89 -2.21 -6.06
CA GLY A 52 6.18 -3.34 -6.95
C GLY A 52 6.54 -2.89 -8.37
N LEU A 53 6.72 -1.59 -8.62
CA LEU A 53 7.06 -1.04 -9.96
C LEU A 53 8.54 -0.68 -10.14
N VAL A 54 9.24 -0.62 -9.01
CA VAL A 54 10.69 -0.67 -8.82
C VAL A 54 11.44 -1.64 -9.76
N GLN A 55 10.75 -2.69 -10.18
CA GLN A 55 11.30 -3.90 -10.77
C GLN A 55 11.08 -3.98 -12.30
N PHE A 56 10.50 -2.96 -12.94
CA PHE A 56 10.16 -3.01 -14.38
C PHE A 56 10.60 -1.81 -15.25
N ALA A 57 11.26 -0.78 -14.72
CA ALA A 57 11.82 0.31 -15.52
C ALA A 57 13.35 0.13 -15.72
N PRO A 58 13.88 0.23 -16.95
CA PRO A 58 15.32 0.26 -17.15
C PRO A 58 15.87 1.61 -16.67
N PRO A 59 17.01 1.63 -15.97
CA PRO A 59 17.52 2.86 -15.37
C PRO A 59 18.18 3.78 -16.41
N GLU A 60 18.13 5.11 -16.19
CA GLU A 60 18.82 6.10 -17.06
C GLU A 60 20.36 6.04 -16.94
N ASP A 61 20.86 5.64 -15.76
CA ASP A 61 22.24 5.22 -15.50
C ASP A 61 22.21 3.81 -14.89
N PRO A 62 22.99 2.83 -15.35
CA PRO A 62 23.14 1.53 -14.69
C PRO A 62 23.41 1.58 -13.18
N ALA A 63 23.90 2.70 -12.62
CA ALA A 63 24.02 2.93 -11.18
C ALA A 63 22.72 3.43 -10.49
N ASP A 64 21.80 4.02 -11.25
CA ASP A 64 20.53 4.63 -10.82
C ASP A 64 19.32 3.68 -10.90
N TYR A 65 19.49 2.42 -11.30
CA TYR A 65 18.48 1.37 -11.02
C TYR A 65 18.14 1.31 -9.53
N ARG A 66 19.09 1.71 -8.68
CA ARG A 66 18.94 1.85 -7.23
C ARG A 66 17.98 2.98 -6.82
N LYS A 67 17.75 3.96 -7.70
CA LYS A 67 16.83 5.10 -7.55
C LYS A 67 15.61 5.02 -8.48
N SER A 68 15.46 3.97 -9.28
CA SER A 68 14.24 3.58 -10.02
C SER A 68 13.51 2.42 -9.34
N ALA A 69 14.15 1.88 -8.29
CA ALA A 69 13.69 0.88 -7.36
C ALA A 69 13.11 1.39 -6.03
N ALA A 70 13.09 2.70 -5.86
CA ALA A 70 12.42 3.32 -4.74
C ALA A 70 10.89 3.55 -5.07
N PRO A 71 9.90 3.72 -4.17
CA PRO A 71 8.56 4.23 -4.52
C PRO A 71 8.42 5.68 -5.01
#